data_AF-A0A973G8E5-F1
#
_entry.id   AF-A0A973G8E5-F1
#
_cell.length_a   1.000
_cell.length_b   1.000
_cell.length_c   1.000
_cell.angle_alpha   90.00
_cell.angle_beta   90.00
_cell.angle_gamma   90.00
#
_symmetry.space_group_name_H-M   'P 1'
#
loop_
_entity.id
_entity.type
_entity.pdbx_description
1 polymer ?
#
loop_
_entity_poly.entity_id
_entity_poly.type
_entity_poly.pdbx_seq_one_letter_code
_entity_poly.pdbx_strand_id
1 'polypeptide(L)'
;HTDPAGVEAEPRRAVAERVLEAVAAHTATLERHDTLVLVAHGAAISTAVNALIGMDAEWRGITGMTNAHWAELVASGPGAEPRWRLTGYNLGPLDASSDWDAGPDRPTSEADTETRDPD
;
A
#
# COMPACT_ATOMS: atom_id res chain seq x y z
N HIS A 1 -2.18 18.05 -8.92
CA HIS A 1 -3.20 17.07 -9.32
C HIS A 1 -4.21 17.08 -8.20
N THR A 2 -5.37 17.68 -8.45
CA THR A 2 -6.44 17.84 -7.47
C THR A 2 -7.28 16.57 -7.50
N ASP A 3 -7.65 16.05 -6.33
CA ASP A 3 -8.56 14.89 -6.26
C ASP A 3 -9.85 15.14 -7.04
N PRO A 4 -10.43 14.10 -7.67
CA PRO A 4 -11.69 14.24 -8.41
C PRO A 4 -12.80 14.74 -7.48
N ALA A 5 -13.49 15.80 -7.90
CA ALA A 5 -14.55 16.41 -7.13
C ALA A 5 -15.69 15.40 -6.87
N GLY A 6 -16.07 15.22 -5.60
CA GLY A 6 -17.21 14.39 -5.19
C GLY A 6 -16.85 13.13 -4.40
N VAL A 7 -15.57 12.80 -4.25
CA VAL A 7 -15.10 11.74 -3.34
C VAL A 7 -14.23 12.40 -2.27
N GLU A 8 -14.68 12.43 -1.01
CA GLU A 8 -13.81 12.77 0.11
C GLU A 8 -12.79 11.64 0.31
N ALA A 9 -11.70 11.69 -0.45
CA ALA A 9 -10.59 10.77 -0.27
C ALA A 9 -9.83 11.12 1.01
N GLU A 10 -9.52 10.11 1.83
CA GLU A 10 -8.64 10.29 3.00
C GLU A 10 -7.26 10.82 2.53
N PRO A 11 -6.75 11.91 3.10
CA PRO A 11 -5.42 12.43 2.74
C PRO A 11 -4.33 11.39 2.98
N ARG A 12 -3.32 11.30 2.09
CA ARG A 12 -2.22 10.33 2.24
C ARG A 12 -1.48 10.52 3.57
N ARG A 13 -1.35 11.75 4.05
CA ARG A 13 -0.76 12.03 5.37
C ARG A 13 -1.54 11.36 6.51
N ALA A 14 -2.87 11.43 6.50
CA ALA A 14 -3.70 10.78 7.51
C ALA A 14 -3.55 9.24 7.46
N VAL A 15 -3.52 8.67 6.25
CA VAL A 15 -3.23 7.24 6.05
C VAL A 15 -1.85 6.88 6.61
N ALA A 16 -0.83 7.67 6.31
CA ALA A 16 0.54 7.45 6.81
C ALA A 16 0.61 7.47 8.34
N GLU A 17 0.02 8.48 8.97
CA GLU A 17 0.00 8.63 10.43
C GLU A 17 -0.65 7.42 11.10
N ARG A 18 -1.82 6.99 10.62
CA ARG A 18 -2.54 5.84 11.15
C ARG A 18 -1.76 4.53 10.97
N VAL A 19 -1.08 4.35 9.84
CA VAL A 19 -0.26 3.15 9.62
C VAL A 19 1.00 3.18 10.48
N LEU A 20 1.65 4.32 10.65
CA LEU A 20 2.81 4.46 11.54
C LEU A 20 2.43 4.14 13.00
N GLU A 21 1.28 4.62 13.47
CA GLU A 21 0.75 4.31 14.79
C GLU A 21 0.49 2.81 14.95
N ALA A 22 -0.18 2.19 13.98
CA ALA A 22 -0.43 0.75 14.00
C ALA A 22 0.86 -0.07 13.99
N VAL A 23 1.82 0.27 13.13
CA VAL A 23 3.13 -0.40 13.08
C VAL A 23 3.86 -0.25 14.41
N ALA A 24 3.89 0.94 15.01
CA ALA A 24 4.53 1.16 16.30
C ALA A 24 3.87 0.34 17.43
N ALA A 25 2.54 0.30 17.46
CA ALA A 25 1.79 -0.47 18.47
C ALA A 25 2.03 -1.98 18.35
N HIS A 26 1.99 -2.53 17.13
CA HIS A 26 2.18 -3.96 16.92
C HIS A 26 3.63 -4.39 17.09
N THR A 27 4.60 -3.60 16.62
CA THR A 27 6.03 -3.93 16.75
C THR A 27 6.54 -3.85 18.18
N ALA A 28 5.89 -3.09 19.07
CA ALA A 28 6.23 -3.04 20.49
C ALA A 28 6.10 -4.39 21.21
N THR A 29 5.36 -5.34 20.63
CA THR A 29 5.13 -6.68 21.19
C THR A 29 5.98 -7.77 20.55
N LEU A 30 6.76 -7.43 19.52
CA LEU A 30 7.52 -8.39 18.71
C LEU A 30 8.93 -8.61 19.26
N GLU A 31 9.40 -9.86 19.20
CA GLU A 31 10.79 -10.21 19.45
C GLU A 31 11.66 -9.98 18.20
N ARG A 32 12.99 -10.08 18.35
CA ARG A 32 13.98 -9.80 17.29
C ARG A 32 13.74 -10.56 15.98
N HIS A 33 13.19 -11.76 16.08
CA HIS A 33 13.01 -12.66 14.94
C HIS A 33 11.56 -12.74 14.45
N ASP A 34 10.66 -11.99 15.09
CA ASP A 34 9.27 -11.93 14.67
C ASP A 34 9.11 -11.00 13.46
N THR A 35 8.03 -11.22 12.72
CA THR A 35 7.70 -10.45 11.52
C THR A 35 6.28 -9.92 11.62
N LEU A 36 6.12 -8.61 11.46
CA LEU A 36 4.81 -8.00 11.24
C LEU A 36 4.43 -8.11 9.76
N VAL A 37 3.28 -8.71 9.47
CA VAL A 37 2.69 -8.71 8.13
C VAL A 37 1.54 -7.71 8.09
N LEU A 38 1.66 -6.68 7.25
CA LEU A 38 0.61 -5.70 6.98
C LEU A 38 -0.06 -6.04 5.65
N VAL A 39 -1.36 -6.35 5.68
CA VAL A 39 -2.17 -6.55 4.46
C VAL A 39 -3.04 -5.32 4.25
N ALA A 40 -2.86 -4.66 3.10
CA ALA A 40 -3.56 -3.41 2.77
C ALA A 40 -3.64 -3.22 1.25
N HIS A 41 -4.20 -2.09 0.82
CA HIS A 41 -4.25 -1.69 -0.59
C HIS A 41 -2.96 -1.00 -1.02
N GLY A 42 -2.61 -1.08 -2.31
CA GLY A 42 -1.36 -0.54 -2.85
C GLY A 42 -1.15 0.96 -2.61
N ALA A 43 -2.24 1.75 -2.61
CA ALA A 43 -2.18 3.17 -2.25
C ALA A 43 -1.78 3.39 -0.79
N ALA A 44 -2.26 2.55 0.13
CA ALA A 44 -1.90 2.61 1.54
C ALA A 44 -0.48 2.07 1.77
N ILE A 45 -0.08 0.99 1.10
CA ILE A 45 1.26 0.42 1.22
C ILE A 45 2.33 1.41 0.75
N SER A 46 2.19 1.99 -0.45
CA SER A 46 3.14 2.99 -0.96
C SER A 46 3.26 4.21 -0.04
N THR A 47 2.13 4.69 0.50
CA THR A 47 2.08 5.77 1.49
C THR A 47 2.82 5.40 2.77
N ALA A 48 2.58 4.20 3.31
CA ALA A 48 3.20 3.71 4.52
C ALA A 48 4.70 3.51 4.34
N VAL A 49 5.14 2.95 3.21
CA VAL A 49 6.56 2.74 2.91
C VAL A 49 7.30 4.07 2.91
N ASN A 50 6.77 5.10 2.24
CA ASN A 50 7.36 6.45 2.27
C ASN A 50 7.57 6.93 3.71
N ALA A 51 6.52 6.87 4.53
CA ALA A 51 6.56 7.37 5.89
C ALA A 51 7.55 6.57 6.77
N LEU A 52 7.59 5.24 6.63
CA LEU A 52 8.47 4.35 7.39
C LEU A 52 9.95 4.59 7.08
N ILE A 53 10.29 4.94 5.84
CA ILE A 53 11.67 5.27 5.42
C ILE A 53 12.00 6.77 5.57
N GLY A 54 11.16 7.53 6.26
CA GLY A 54 11.40 8.94 6.58
C GLY A 54 11.12 9.91 5.43
N MET A 55 10.46 9.48 4.37
CA MET A 55 10.01 10.34 3.27
C MET A 55 8.63 10.92 3.56
N ASP A 56 8.34 12.05 2.93
CA ASP A 56 7.01 12.66 2.99
C ASP A 56 5.94 11.72 2.40
N ALA A 57 4.74 11.65 2.99
CA ALA A 57 3.65 10.79 2.51
C ALA A 57 3.20 11.11 1.07
N GLU A 58 3.42 12.35 0.63
CA GLU A 58 3.15 12.82 -0.74
C GLU A 58 4.32 12.59 -1.70
N TRP A 59 5.46 12.09 -1.21
CA TRP A 59 6.61 11.78 -2.07
C TRP A 59 6.26 10.70 -3.10
N ARG A 60 6.65 10.90 -4.36
CA ARG A 60 6.28 10.02 -5.48
C ARG A 60 7.49 9.29 -6.08
N GLY A 61 8.50 9.00 -5.26
CA GLY A 61 9.73 8.34 -5.72
C GLY A 61 9.61 6.83 -5.93
N ILE A 62 8.50 6.21 -5.49
CA ILE A 62 8.20 4.79 -5.70
C ILE A 62 6.86 4.64 -6.41
N THR A 63 6.74 3.60 -7.24
CA THR A 63 5.51 3.28 -7.97
C THR A 63 4.43 2.74 -7.02
N GLY A 64 3.19 2.62 -7.51
CA GLY A 64 2.17 1.83 -6.82
C GLY A 64 2.57 0.35 -6.68
N MET A 65 1.87 -0.35 -5.79
CA MET A 65 2.01 -1.80 -5.56
C MET A 65 1.11 -2.56 -6.54
N THR A 66 1.64 -3.62 -7.17
CA THR A 66 0.90 -4.55 -8.02
C THR A 66 0.01 -5.48 -7.17
N ASN A 67 -1.01 -6.10 -7.76
CA ASN A 67 -1.90 -7.02 -7.04
C ASN A 67 -1.11 -8.22 -6.47
N ALA A 68 -1.38 -8.56 -5.21
CA ALA A 68 -0.68 -9.63 -4.49
C ALA A 68 0.85 -9.46 -4.37
N HIS A 69 1.37 -8.24 -4.55
CA HIS A 69 2.78 -7.92 -4.31
C HIS A 69 3.00 -7.32 -2.91
N TRP A 70 4.24 -7.35 -2.45
CA TRP A 70 4.63 -6.85 -1.14
C TRP A 70 5.91 -5.99 -1.16
N ALA A 71 6.15 -5.31 -0.04
CA ALA A 71 7.39 -4.64 0.28
C ALA A 71 7.99 -5.25 1.55
N GLU A 72 9.30 -5.32 1.62
CA GLU A 72 10.04 -5.82 2.77
C GLU A 72 10.82 -4.68 3.42
N LEU A 73 10.66 -4.54 4.73
CA LEU A 73 11.38 -3.55 5.53
C LEU A 73 12.03 -4.23 6.72
N VAL A 74 13.21 -3.75 7.09
CA VAL A 74 13.92 -4.18 8.29
C VAL A 74 14.07 -3.01 9.25
N ALA A 75 13.91 -3.28 10.55
CA ALA A 75 14.16 -2.30 11.57
C ALA A 75 15.65 -1.89 11.57
N SER A 76 15.89 -0.59 11.67
CA SER A 76 17.21 -0.03 11.92
C SER A 76 17.64 -0.22 13.38
N GLY A 77 18.93 -0.05 13.65
CA GLY A 77 19.45 -0.08 15.02
C GLY A 77 18.96 1.10 15.85
N PRO A 78 19.09 1.04 17.19
CA PRO A 78 18.70 2.14 18.07
C PRO A 78 19.34 3.48 17.66
N GLY A 79 18.52 4.52 17.54
CA GLY A 79 18.97 5.88 17.19
C GLY A 79 19.29 6.12 15.71
N ALA A 80 19.10 5.11 14.85
CA ALA A 80 19.28 5.29 13.40
C ALA A 80 18.03 5.90 12.75
N GLU A 81 18.26 6.80 11.81
CA GLU A 81 17.24 7.39 10.96
C GLU A 81 17.55 7.08 9.48
N PRO A 82 16.60 6.53 8.70
CA PRO A 82 15.24 6.19 9.12
C PRO A 82 15.17 4.94 10.01
N ARG A 83 14.15 4.89 10.87
CA ARG A 83 13.85 3.73 11.74
C ARG A 83 13.64 2.43 10.97
N TRP A 84 13.21 2.49 9.73
CA TRP A 84 13.03 1.33 8.85
C TRP A 84 13.82 1.50 7.56
N ARG A 85 14.38 0.40 7.06
CA ARG A 85 15.04 0.35 5.74
C ARG A 85 14.28 -0.57 4.82
N LEU A 86 13.98 -0.09 3.62
CA LEU A 86 13.38 -0.86 2.54
C LEU A 86 14.42 -1.79 1.92
N THR A 87 14.14 -3.10 1.91
CA THR A 87 15.03 -4.13 1.34
C THR A 87 14.49 -4.74 0.06
N GLY A 88 13.18 -4.65 -0.16
CA GLY A 88 12.51 -5.08 -1.38
C GLY A 88 11.20 -4.32 -1.57
N TYR A 89 10.85 -4.02 -2.80
CA TYR A 89 9.63 -3.29 -3.12
C TYR A 89 8.96 -3.87 -4.36
N ASN A 90 7.64 -3.99 -4.30
CA ASN A 90 6.82 -4.58 -5.36
C ASN A 90 7.27 -6.00 -5.74
N LEU A 91 7.70 -6.78 -4.74
CA LEU A 91 8.03 -8.19 -4.89
C LEU A 91 6.76 -8.98 -5.12
N GLY A 92 6.79 -9.94 -6.03
CA GLY A 92 5.64 -10.75 -6.41
C GLY A 92 5.94 -12.24 -6.31
N PRO A 93 4.90 -13.10 -6.33
CA PRO A 93 5.07 -14.54 -6.36
C PRO A 93 5.81 -14.97 -7.65
N LEU A 94 6.74 -15.92 -7.52
CA LEU A 94 7.54 -16.42 -8.65
C LEU A 94 6.69 -17.11 -9.73
N ASP A 95 5.59 -17.76 -9.31
CA ASP A 95 4.62 -18.43 -10.18
C ASP A 95 3.30 -17.63 -10.27
N ALA A 96 3.41 -16.32 -10.41
CA ALA A 96 2.23 -15.49 -10.67
C ALA A 96 1.62 -15.91 -12.02
N SER A 97 0.46 -16.58 -11.99
CA SER A 97 -0.38 -16.69 -13.17
C SER A 97 -0.64 -15.27 -13.70
N SER A 98 -0.56 -15.07 -15.01
CA SER A 98 -0.79 -13.76 -15.65
C SER A 98 -2.19 -13.16 -15.38
N ASP A 99 -3.07 -13.92 -14.72
CA ASP A 99 -4.45 -13.57 -14.42
C ASP A 99 -4.67 -12.93 -13.04
N TRP A 100 -3.66 -12.89 -12.16
CA TRP A 100 -3.84 -12.31 -10.82
C TRP A 100 -4.17 -10.81 -10.83
N ASP A 101 -3.73 -10.11 -11.88
CA ASP A 101 -4.02 -8.68 -12.06
C ASP A 101 -5.46 -8.38 -12.48
N ALA A 102 -6.18 -9.37 -13.03
CA ALA A 102 -7.55 -9.18 -13.52
C ALA A 102 -8.59 -8.98 -12.41
N GLY A 103 -8.25 -9.38 -11.18
CA GLY A 103 -9.23 -9.49 -10.09
C GLY A 103 -10.22 -10.64 -10.34
N PRO A 104 -11.20 -10.85 -9.46
CA PRO A 104 -12.25 -11.84 -9.70
C PRO A 104 -13.04 -11.45 -10.96
N ASP A 105 -13.43 -12.45 -11.76
CA ASP A 105 -14.35 -12.26 -12.89
C ASP A 105 -15.56 -11.44 -12.43
N ARG A 106 -15.67 -10.21 -12.93
CA ARG A 106 -16.85 -9.38 -12.63
C ARG A 106 -18.01 -9.95 -13.44
N PRO A 107 -19.10 -10.41 -12.80
CA PRO A 107 -20.33 -10.63 -13.55
C PRO A 107 -20.72 -9.28 -14.17
N THR A 108 -21.01 -9.28 -15.46
CA THR A 108 -21.58 -8.12 -16.15
C THR A 108 -22.81 -7.68 -15.38
N SER A 109 -22.75 -6.51 -14.74
CA SER A 109 -23.91 -5.96 -14.04
C SER A 109 -24.85 -5.35 -15.08
N GLU A 110 -26.16 -5.53 -14.90
CA GLU A 110 -27.18 -4.94 -15.77
C GLU A 110 -27.09 -3.40 -15.84
N ALA A 111 -26.35 -2.76 -14.93
CA ALA A 111 -26.09 -1.31 -14.94
C ALA A 111 -25.20 -0.86 -16.12
N ASP A 112 -24.32 -1.72 -16.64
CA ASP A 112 -23.47 -1.37 -17.80
C ASP A 112 -24.26 -1.38 -19.12
N THR A 113 -25.43 -2.05 -19.16
CA THR A 113 -26.34 -2.04 -20.30
C THR A 113 -27.18 -0.77 -20.41
N GLU A 114 -27.36 -0.02 -19.32
CA GLU A 114 -28.19 1.20 -19.29
C GLU A 114 -27.42 2.45 -19.77
N THR A 115 -26.08 2.42 -19.78
CA THR A 115 -25.23 3.56 -20.18
C THR A 115 -24.93 3.58 -21.70
N ARG A 116 -25.57 2.73 -22.51
CA ARG A 116 -25.52 2.93 -23.97
C ARG A 116 -26.46 4.08 -24.33
N ASP A 117 -25.87 5.21 -24.71
CA ASP A 117 -26.58 6.33 -25.34
C ASP A 117 -27.56 5.79 -26.40
N PRO A 118 -28.84 6.16 -26.37
CA PRO A 118 -29.74 5.86 -27.47
C PRO A 118 -29.33 6.69 -28.70
N ASP A 119 -29.28 6.03 -29.86
CA ASP A 119 -28.99 6.63 -31.18
C ASP A 119 -29.82 7.90 -31.48
#